data_AF-A0A967NBA8-F1
#
_entry.id   AF-A0A967NBA8-F1
#
_cell.length_a   1.000
_cell.length_b   1.000
_cell.length_c   1.000
_cell.angle_alpha   90.00
_cell.angle_beta   90.00
_cell.angle_gamma   90.00
#
_symmetry.space_group_name_H-M   'P 1'
#
loop_
_entity.id
_entity.type
_entity.pdbx_description
1 polymer ?
#
loop_
_entity_poly.entity_id
_entity_poly.type
_entity_poly.pdbx_seq_one_letter_code
_entity_poly.pdbx_strand_id
1 'polypeptide(L)'
;MKKLLGFAYGSLVYLLFLGVFTYLILFVGDLWVPKSIDAGGSTFLSLSTAIAANVGLLALFGLQHSVMARQGFKRWWTRVVPWHLERSTYVLAASLVLAVVMWGWRPIPETIWSVEDPLWAGLLRGLFWTGWGIVLLS
;
A
#
# COMPACT_ATOMS: atom_id res chain seq x y z
N MET A 1 23.41 -20.83 12.34
CA MET A 1 22.39 -21.08 11.30
C MET A 1 21.09 -20.30 11.53
N LYS A 2 20.39 -20.42 12.67
CA LYS A 2 19.13 -19.68 12.93
C LYS A 2 19.20 -18.15 12.77
N LYS A 3 20.31 -17.52 13.21
CA LYS A 3 20.55 -16.07 13.03
C LYS A 3 20.69 -15.65 11.57
N LEU A 4 21.39 -16.47 10.77
CA LEU A 4 21.59 -16.22 9.33
C LEU A 4 20.26 -16.33 8.57
N LEU A 5 19.44 -17.34 8.90
CA LEU A 5 18.10 -17.50 8.32
C LEU A 5 17.18 -16.32 8.67
N GLY A 6 17.20 -15.84 9.91
CA GLY A 6 16.43 -14.68 10.32
C GLY A 6 16.87 -13.40 9.59
N PHE A 7 18.17 -13.20 9.43
CA PHE A 7 18.71 -12.07 8.66
C PHE A 7 18.32 -12.14 7.18
N ALA A 8 18.45 -13.30 6.54
CA ALA A 8 18.06 -13.51 5.14
C ALA A 8 16.56 -13.26 4.95
N TYR A 9 15.72 -13.80 5.84
CA TYR A 9 14.27 -13.57 5.81
C TYR A 9 13.93 -12.09 5.95
N GLY A 10 14.47 -11.40 6.96
CA GLY A 10 14.21 -9.97 7.16
C GLY A 10 14.65 -9.12 5.96
N SER A 11 15.81 -9.45 5.36
CA SER A 11 16.31 -8.77 4.17
C SER A 11 15.39 -8.97 2.96
N LEU A 12 14.92 -10.20 2.71
CA LEU A 12 13.96 -10.49 1.64
C LEU A 12 12.64 -9.76 1.83
N VAL A 13 12.13 -9.74 3.06
CA VAL A 13 10.90 -8.99 3.38
C VAL A 13 11.09 -7.50 3.17
N TYR A 14 12.24 -6.94 3.56
CA TYR A 14 12.52 -5.53 3.36
C TYR A 14 12.56 -5.16 1.87
N LEU A 15 13.21 -5.98 1.03
CA LEU A 15 13.22 -5.79 -0.42
C LEU A 15 11.83 -5.91 -1.04
N LEU A 16 11.03 -6.88 -0.59
CA LEU A 16 9.63 -7.01 -1.01
C LEU A 16 8.83 -5.76 -0.64
N PHE A 17 8.94 -5.30 0.60
CA PHE A 17 8.29 -4.07 1.06
C PHE A 17 8.69 -2.89 0.18
N LEU A 18 9.98 -2.71 -0.09
CA LEU A 18 10.47 -1.62 -0.93
C LEU A 18 9.88 -1.71 -2.35
N GLY A 19 9.79 -2.91 -2.93
CA GLY A 19 9.16 -3.13 -4.23
C GLY A 19 7.67 -2.80 -4.24
N VAL A 20 6.92 -3.31 -3.26
CA VAL A 20 5.47 -3.02 -3.11
C VAL A 20 5.22 -1.54 -2.85
N PHE A 21 6.04 -0.90 -2.01
CA PHE A 21 5.93 0.52 -1.68
C PHE A 21 6.26 1.39 -2.89
N THR A 22 7.30 1.05 -3.66
CA THR A 22 7.61 1.73 -4.93
C THR A 22 6.45 1.57 -5.91
N TYR A 23 5.87 0.37 -6.02
CA TYR A 23 4.68 0.16 -6.83
C TYR A 23 3.51 1.03 -6.36
N LEU A 24 3.31 1.22 -5.04
CA LEU A 24 2.28 2.11 -4.50
C LEU A 24 2.47 3.56 -4.95
N ILE A 25 3.69 4.08 -4.92
CA ILE A 25 4.00 5.44 -5.40
C ILE A 25 3.58 5.60 -6.86
N LEU A 26 3.98 4.63 -7.69
CA LEU A 26 3.67 4.61 -9.12
C LEU A 26 2.18 4.38 -9.40
N PHE A 27 1.53 3.54 -8.59
CA PHE A 27 0.10 3.25 -8.64
C PHE A 27 -0.72 4.52 -8.41
N VAL A 28 -0.43 5.25 -7.33
CA VAL A 28 -1.15 6.50 -6.98
C VAL A 28 -0.80 7.62 -7.95
N GLY A 29 0.44 7.67 -8.44
CA GLY A 29 0.87 8.68 -9.41
C GLY A 29 0.33 8.46 -10.83
N ASP A 30 -0.32 7.32 -11.10
CA ASP A 30 -0.73 6.89 -12.44
C ASP A 30 0.44 6.77 -13.43
N LEU A 31 1.56 6.17 -13.00
CA LEU A 31 2.82 6.12 -13.75
C LEU A 31 3.32 4.70 -14.01
N TRP A 32 3.57 4.37 -15.28
CA TRP A 32 4.45 3.26 -15.71
C TRP A 32 4.26 1.90 -15.00
N VAL A 33 3.06 1.60 -14.54
CA VAL A 33 2.69 0.29 -13.96
C VAL A 33 1.49 -0.29 -14.71
N PRO A 34 1.38 -1.62 -14.85
CA PRO A 34 0.26 -2.25 -15.57
C PRO A 34 -1.11 -1.98 -14.95
N LYS A 35 -1.15 -1.79 -13.62
CA LYS A 35 -2.36 -1.49 -12.85
C LYS A 35 -2.05 -0.29 -11.96
N SER A 36 -2.46 0.89 -12.38
CA SER A 36 -2.48 2.11 -11.57
C SER A 36 -3.86 2.36 -10.94
N ILE A 37 -3.98 3.47 -10.22
CA ILE A 37 -5.23 3.90 -9.56
C ILE A 37 -6.37 4.12 -10.57
N ASP A 38 -6.05 4.62 -11.77
CA ASP A 38 -6.99 4.91 -12.86
C ASP A 38 -6.97 3.87 -13.99
N ALA A 39 -6.06 2.88 -13.92
CA ALA A 39 -5.96 1.83 -14.92
C ALA A 39 -7.25 1.00 -15.02
N GLY A 40 -7.75 0.88 -16.25
CA GLY A 40 -8.97 0.15 -16.60
C GLY A 40 -10.14 1.03 -17.01
N GLY A 41 -10.05 2.36 -16.84
CA GLY A 41 -11.04 3.32 -17.33
C GLY A 41 -12.45 3.08 -16.78
N SER A 42 -13.47 3.38 -17.59
CA SER A 42 -14.88 3.18 -17.23
C SER A 42 -15.21 1.69 -17.11
N THR A 43 -15.16 1.16 -15.90
CA THR A 43 -15.67 -0.18 -15.61
C THR A 43 -17.18 -0.22 -15.84
N PHE A 44 -17.70 -1.35 -16.35
CA PHE A 44 -19.14 -1.64 -16.41
C PHE A 44 -19.83 -1.74 -15.03
N LEU A 45 -19.07 -1.56 -13.95
CA LEU A 45 -19.56 -1.57 -12.57
C LEU A 45 -20.22 -0.23 -12.26
N SER A 46 -21.31 -0.26 -11.49
CA SER A 46 -21.86 0.98 -10.94
C SER A 46 -20.88 1.64 -9.97
N LEU A 47 -20.92 2.97 -9.89
CA LEU A 47 -20.11 3.76 -8.95
C LEU A 47 -20.20 3.23 -7.51
N SER A 48 -21.41 2.86 -7.06
CA SER A 48 -21.62 2.32 -5.71
C SER A 48 -20.88 1.01 -5.47
N THR A 49 -20.81 0.13 -6.47
CA THR A 49 -20.04 -1.13 -6.37
C THR A 49 -18.53 -0.87 -6.35
N ALA A 50 -18.03 0.07 -7.15
CA ALA A 50 -16.61 0.45 -7.12
C ALA A 50 -16.21 1.03 -5.75
N ILE A 51 -17.01 1.95 -5.21
CA ILE A 51 -16.81 2.52 -3.87
C ILE A 51 -16.83 1.43 -2.81
N ALA A 52 -17.86 0.57 -2.79
CA ALA A 52 -17.97 -0.50 -1.79
C ALA A 52 -16.77 -1.46 -1.84
N ALA A 53 -16.31 -1.83 -3.03
CA ALA A 53 -15.13 -2.68 -3.21
C ALA A 53 -13.86 -2.00 -2.68
N ASN A 54 -13.60 -0.74 -3.06
CA ASN A 54 -12.42 -0.01 -2.63
C ASN A 54 -12.42 0.24 -1.11
N VAL A 55 -13.57 0.61 -0.53
CA VAL A 55 -13.73 0.73 0.93
C VAL A 55 -13.47 -0.59 1.62
N GLY A 56 -13.96 -1.71 1.07
CA GLY A 56 -13.68 -3.05 1.59
C GLY A 56 -12.19 -3.40 1.56
N LEU A 57 -11.49 -3.08 0.47
CA LEU A 57 -10.03 -3.27 0.36
C LEU A 57 -9.24 -2.42 1.36
N LEU A 58 -9.61 -1.14 1.48
CA LEU A 58 -8.99 -0.23 2.46
C LEU A 58 -9.28 -0.68 3.89
N ALA A 59 -10.50 -1.14 4.19
CA ALA A 59 -10.86 -1.70 5.48
C ALA A 59 -10.07 -2.97 5.78
N LEU A 60 -9.88 -3.86 4.79
CA LEU A 60 -9.04 -5.05 4.94
C LEU A 60 -7.61 -4.67 5.35
N PHE A 61 -6.99 -3.72 4.63
CA PHE A 61 -5.66 -3.23 4.95
C PHE A 61 -5.62 -2.56 6.33
N GLY A 62 -6.52 -1.62 6.60
CA GLY A 62 -6.58 -0.89 7.86
C GLY A 62 -6.82 -1.81 9.07
N LEU A 63 -7.72 -2.78 8.95
CA LEU A 63 -8.01 -3.75 10.00
C LEU A 63 -6.82 -4.69 10.23
N GLN A 64 -6.25 -5.28 9.18
CA GLN A 64 -5.08 -6.15 9.31
C GLN A 64 -3.91 -5.41 9.96
N HIS A 65 -3.58 -4.22 9.46
CA HIS A 65 -2.49 -3.39 9.96
C HIS A 65 -2.70 -2.98 11.42
N SER A 66 -3.91 -2.53 11.76
CA SER A 66 -4.26 -2.06 13.11
C SER A 66 -4.34 -3.19 14.12
N VAL A 67 -4.95 -4.32 13.77
CA VAL A 67 -5.07 -5.47 14.66
C VAL A 67 -3.68 -6.01 14.98
N MET A 68 -2.82 -6.17 13.98
CA MET A 68 -1.46 -6.66 14.20
C MET A 68 -0.59 -5.66 14.99
N ALA A 69 -0.92 -4.37 14.97
CA ALA A 69 -0.24 -3.37 15.79
C ALA A 69 -0.60 -3.45 17.29
N ARG A 70 -1.74 -4.04 17.64
CA ARG A 70 -2.23 -4.12 19.03
C ARG A 70 -1.39 -5.07 19.89
N GLN A 71 -1.09 -4.65 21.12
CA GLN A 71 -0.31 -5.45 22.08
C GLN A 71 -0.93 -6.82 22.40
N GLY A 72 -2.27 -6.92 22.43
CA GLY A 72 -2.97 -8.19 22.63
C GLY A 72 -2.66 -9.20 21.53
N PHE A 73 -2.76 -8.76 20.27
CA PHE A 73 -2.42 -9.61 19.12
C PHE A 73 -0.95 -10.01 19.15
N LYS A 74 -0.04 -9.05 19.39
CA LYS A 74 1.41 -9.33 19.47
C LYS A 74 1.74 -10.42 20.50
N ARG A 75 1.17 -10.34 21.72
CA ARG A 75 1.39 -11.33 22.78
C ARG A 75 0.94 -12.75 22.40
N TRP A 76 -0.15 -12.86 21.64
CA TRP A 76 -0.62 -14.15 21.13
C TRP A 76 0.24 -14.62 19.94
N TRP A 77 0.52 -13.72 19.01
CA TRP A 77 1.26 -13.99 17.77
C TRP A 77 2.69 -14.45 18.03
N THR A 78 3.37 -13.89 19.03
CA THR A 78 4.73 -14.29 19.40
C THR A 78 4.84 -15.70 19.99
N ARG A 79 3.71 -16.39 20.22
CA ARG A 79 3.69 -17.83 20.57
C ARG A 79 3.90 -18.71 19.34
N VAL A 80 3.63 -18.19 18.14
CA VAL A 80 3.77 -18.89 16.86
C VAL A 80 5.00 -18.39 16.11
N VAL A 81 5.17 -17.07 16.03
CA VAL A 81 6.31 -16.44 15.36
C VAL A 81 7.38 -16.06 16.39
N PRO A 82 8.66 -16.44 16.20
CA PRO A 82 9.73 -16.02 17.09
C PRO A 82 9.79 -14.50 17.23
N TRP A 83 10.02 -14.00 18.45
CA TRP A 83 9.95 -12.57 18.76
C TRP A 83 10.83 -11.71 17.81
N HIS A 84 12.01 -12.22 17.43
CA HIS A 84 12.95 -11.52 16.56
C HIS A 84 12.50 -11.44 15.09
N LEU A 85 11.51 -12.23 14.69
CA LEU A 85 10.92 -12.21 13.34
C LEU A 85 9.58 -11.46 13.29
N GLU A 86 8.97 -11.14 14.45
CA GLU A 86 7.64 -10.54 14.54
C GLU A 86 7.50 -9.30 13.62
N ARG A 87 8.45 -8.36 13.71
CA ARG A 87 8.43 -7.15 12.88
C ARG A 87 8.55 -7.45 11.39
N SER A 88 9.40 -8.40 11.01
CA SER A 88 9.54 -8.77 9.59
C SER A 88 8.26 -9.45 9.10
N THR A 89 7.68 -10.35 9.88
CA THR A 89 6.43 -11.01 9.50
C THR A 89 5.24 -10.04 9.45
N TYR A 90 5.21 -9.04 10.32
CA TYR A 90 4.27 -7.92 10.24
C TYR A 90 4.39 -7.18 8.89
N VAL A 91 5.61 -6.78 8.52
CA VAL A 91 5.87 -6.05 7.27
C VAL A 91 5.51 -6.90 6.06
N LEU A 92 5.83 -8.20 6.08
CA LEU A 92 5.44 -9.13 5.02
C LEU A 92 3.91 -9.17 4.85
N ALA A 93 3.18 -9.41 5.94
CA ALA A 93 1.72 -9.48 5.90
C ALA A 93 1.09 -8.17 5.41
N ALA A 94 1.55 -7.02 5.93
CA ALA A 94 1.07 -5.72 5.50
C ALA A 94 1.37 -5.44 4.02
N SER A 95 2.57 -5.81 3.53
CA SER A 95 2.95 -5.65 2.12
C SER A 95 2.10 -6.52 1.19
N LEU A 96 1.78 -7.74 1.60
CA LEU A 96 0.91 -8.63 0.83
C LEU A 96 -0.53 -8.10 0.76
N VAL A 97 -1.08 -7.62 1.87
CA VAL A 97 -2.42 -7.02 1.86
C VAL A 97 -2.44 -5.74 1.03
N LEU A 98 -1.40 -4.91 1.13
CA LEU A 98 -1.26 -3.72 0.28
C LEU A 98 -1.19 -4.07 -1.21
N ALA A 99 -0.49 -5.14 -1.59
CA ALA A 99 -0.48 -5.65 -2.96
C ALA A 99 -1.88 -6.10 -3.41
N VAL A 100 -2.65 -6.75 -2.53
CA VAL A 100 -4.06 -7.12 -2.79
C VAL A 100 -4.93 -5.87 -2.98
N VAL A 101 -4.72 -4.81 -2.19
CA VAL A 101 -5.44 -3.53 -2.38
C VAL A 101 -5.20 -2.99 -3.79
N MET A 102 -3.93 -2.85 -4.20
CA MET A 102 -3.59 -2.29 -5.51
C MET A 102 -4.09 -3.17 -6.66
N TRP A 103 -3.99 -4.50 -6.51
CA TRP A 103 -4.50 -5.44 -7.52
C TRP A 103 -6.02 -5.39 -7.63
N GLY A 104 -6.74 -5.39 -6.50
CA GLY A 104 -8.19 -5.42 -6.45
C GLY A 104 -8.89 -4.08 -6.73
N TRP A 105 -8.12 -2.98 -6.82
CA TRP A 105 -8.65 -1.63 -6.92
C TRP A 105 -9.54 -1.41 -8.15
N ARG A 106 -10.68 -0.75 -7.91
CA ARG A 106 -11.65 -0.36 -8.95
C ARG A 106 -11.49 1.13 -9.27
N PRO A 107 -11.13 1.50 -10.51
CA PRO A 107 -11.01 2.91 -10.88
C PRO A 107 -12.38 3.62 -10.77
N ILE A 108 -12.35 4.90 -10.42
CA ILE A 108 -13.54 5.78 -10.33
C ILE A 108 -13.28 6.94 -11.30
N PRO A 109 -13.77 6.86 -12.56
CA PRO A 109 -13.40 7.81 -13.61
C PRO A 109 -14.07 9.18 -13.45
N GLU A 110 -15.05 9.31 -12.56
CA GLU A 110 -15.73 10.59 -12.32
C GLU A 110 -14.77 11.65 -11.74
N THR A 111 -14.58 12.74 -12.49
CA THR A 111 -13.79 13.89 -12.03
C THR A 111 -14.60 14.74 -11.07
N ILE A 112 -14.12 14.91 -9.84
CA ILE A 112 -14.78 15.75 -8.81
C ILE A 112 -14.31 17.21 -8.89
N TRP A 113 -13.04 17.43 -9.26
CA TRP A 113 -12.44 18.74 -9.44
C TRP A 113 -11.31 18.65 -10.46
N SER A 114 -11.02 19.77 -11.14
CA SER A 114 -9.92 19.89 -12.09
C SER A 114 -9.21 21.23 -11.92
N VAL A 115 -7.92 21.26 -12.24
CA VAL A 115 -7.10 22.49 -12.26
C VAL A 115 -6.46 22.58 -13.63
N GLU A 116 -6.87 23.59 -14.39
CA GLU A 116 -6.40 23.82 -15.77
C GLU A 116 -5.13 24.69 -15.82
N ASP A 117 -4.96 25.59 -14.85
CA ASP A 117 -3.81 26.48 -14.80
C ASP A 117 -2.51 25.67 -14.58
N PRO A 118 -1.53 25.75 -15.50
CA PRO A 118 -0.31 24.94 -15.43
C PRO A 118 0.54 25.20 -14.18
N LEU A 119 0.53 26.42 -13.64
CA LEU A 119 1.28 26.77 -12.44
C LEU A 119 0.71 26.02 -11.23
N TRP A 120 -0.61 26.10 -11.04
CA TRP A 120 -1.27 25.43 -9.92
C TRP A 120 -1.20 23.91 -10.03
N ALA A 121 -1.37 23.36 -11.24
CA ALA A 121 -1.17 21.93 -11.48
C ALA A 121 0.27 21.49 -11.17
N GLY A 122 1.26 22.30 -11.55
CA GLY A 122 2.67 22.06 -11.24
C GLY A 122 2.95 22.05 -9.74
N LEU A 123 2.39 23.00 -8.98
CA LEU A 123 2.53 23.07 -7.52
C LEU A 123 1.93 21.85 -6.83
N LEU A 124 0.75 21.38 -7.25
CA LEU A 124 0.11 20.19 -6.71
C LEU A 124 0.94 18.92 -6.98
N ARG A 125 1.51 18.78 -8.18
CA ARG A 125 2.44 17.68 -8.51
C ARG A 125 3.74 17.78 -7.70
N GLY A 126 4.27 18.99 -7.51
CA GLY A 126 5.44 19.22 -6.65
C GLY A 126 5.18 18.81 -5.20
N LEU A 127 4.02 19.16 -4.66
CA LEU A 127 3.58 18.75 -3.32
C LEU A 127 3.45 17.22 -3.22
N PHE A 128 2.83 16.57 -4.21
CA PHE A 128 2.72 15.12 -4.29
C PHE A 128 4.09 14.43 -4.19
N TRP A 129 5.05 14.82 -5.03
CA TRP A 129 6.39 14.23 -5.02
C TRP A 129 7.17 14.54 -3.75
N THR A 130 7.02 15.75 -3.21
CA THR A 130 7.63 16.13 -1.93
C THR A 130 7.13 15.24 -0.80
N GLY A 131 5.83 14.94 -0.76
CA GLY A 131 5.24 14.02 0.21
C GLY A 131 5.89 12.64 0.19
N TRP A 132 6.06 12.04 -0.98
CA TRP A 132 6.75 10.76 -1.12
C TRP A 132 8.23 10.84 -0.73
N GLY A 133 8.91 11.94 -1.09
CA GLY A 133 10.29 12.19 -0.68
C GLY A 133 10.46 12.23 0.84
N ILE A 134 9.56 12.91 1.55
CA ILE A 134 9.56 12.97 3.02
C ILE A 134 9.38 11.56 3.61
N VAL A 135 8.47 10.74 3.07
CA VAL A 135 8.22 9.39 3.59
C VAL A 135 9.42 8.46 3.37
N LEU A 136 10.19 8.64 2.29
CA LEU A 136 11.39 7.84 2.01
C LEU A 136 12.62 8.27 2.81
N LEU A 137 12.67 9.53 3.23
CA LEU A 137 13.82 10.13 3.91
C LEU A 137 13.66 10.25 5.43
N SER A 138 12.47 9.96 5.98
CA SER A 138 12.18 9.99 7.42
C SER A 138 12.14 8.61 8.06
#